data_AF-A0A2B5I5J2-F1
#
_entry.id   AF-A0A2B5I5J2-F1
#
_cell.length_a   1.000
_cell.length_b   1.000
_cell.length_c   1.000
_cell.angle_alpha   90.00
_cell.angle_beta   90.00
_cell.angle_gamma   90.00
#
_symmetry.space_group_name_H-M   'P 1'
#
loop_
_entity.id
_entity.type
_entity.pdbx_description
1 polymer ?
#
loop_
_entity_poly.entity_id
_entity_poly.type
_entity_poly.pdbx_seq_one_letter_code
_entity_poly.pdbx_strand_id
1 'polypeptide(L)'
;MNTEHTTKEPQLEKRRGRTRTIEIYKDGVHIETIEGLINTFNWAKENYICNQGWIRHSLKTGKETIPGRKFKDGGYLFKYAK
;
A
#
# COMPACT_ATOMS: atom_id res chain seq x y z
N MET A 1 -4.79 33.95 -20.73
CA MET A 1 -4.10 32.65 -20.79
C MET A 1 -3.29 32.49 -19.52
N ASN A 2 -3.43 31.33 -18.90
CA ASN A 2 -3.12 31.05 -17.50
C ASN A 2 -1.64 30.77 -17.27
N THR A 3 -1.11 31.19 -16.12
CA THR A 3 -0.07 30.42 -15.42
C THR A 3 -0.07 30.80 -13.94
N GLU A 4 -0.84 30.06 -13.14
CA GLU A 4 -0.74 30.10 -11.69
C GLU A 4 0.39 29.17 -11.26
N HIS A 5 1.48 29.76 -10.77
CA HIS A 5 2.53 29.07 -10.04
C HIS A 5 1.99 28.66 -8.66
N THR A 6 1.56 27.41 -8.48
CA THR A 6 1.31 26.88 -7.13
C THR A 6 2.61 26.29 -6.58
N THR A 7 3.37 27.15 -5.92
CA THR A 7 4.50 26.82 -5.05
C THR A 7 4.02 25.88 -3.96
N LYS A 8 4.28 24.57 -4.08
CA LYS A 8 4.03 23.63 -2.99
C LYS A 8 5.11 23.82 -1.93
N GLU A 9 4.69 24.38 -0.80
CA GLU A 9 5.50 24.60 0.41
C GLU A 9 6.29 23.34 0.81
N PRO A 10 7.55 23.47 1.25
CA PRO A 10 8.29 22.37 1.84
C PRO A 10 7.64 22.01 3.18
N GLN A 11 6.82 20.95 3.18
CA GLN A 11 6.25 20.40 4.40
C GLN A 11 7.38 20.05 5.35
N LEU A 12 7.36 20.67 6.53
CA LEU A 12 8.12 20.35 7.73
C LEU A 12 8.62 18.90 7.72
N GLU A 13 9.93 18.70 7.79
CA GLU A 13 10.53 17.40 8.05
C GLU A 13 10.08 16.90 9.43
N LYS A 14 8.87 16.33 9.49
CA LYS A 14 8.42 15.51 10.60
C LYS A 14 9.45 14.42 10.74
N ARG A 15 10.12 14.36 11.90
CA ARG A 15 11.02 13.26 12.32
C ARG A 15 10.44 11.94 11.81
N ARG A 16 10.95 11.46 10.66
CA ARG A 16 10.42 10.29 9.98
C ARG A 16 10.79 9.09 10.85
N GLY A 17 9.88 8.68 11.73
CA GLY A 17 9.93 7.34 12.29
C GLY A 17 10.15 6.38 11.12
N ARG A 18 11.06 5.40 11.26
CA ARG A 18 11.54 4.55 10.18
C ARG A 18 10.38 4.02 9.34
N THR A 19 10.18 4.60 8.16
CA THR A 19 9.17 4.13 7.23
C THR A 19 9.58 2.73 6.80
N ARG A 20 8.68 1.76 6.97
CA ARG A 20 8.94 0.38 6.54
C ARG A 20 8.46 0.21 5.11
N THR A 21 9.27 -0.49 4.34
CA THR A 21 8.91 -0.94 2.99
C THR A 21 8.05 -2.20 3.07
N ILE A 22 7.07 -2.29 2.19
CA ILE A 22 6.14 -3.42 2.09
C ILE A 22 6.27 -4.02 0.68
N GLU A 23 6.55 -5.31 0.63
CA GLU A 23 6.55 -6.13 -0.58
C GLU A 23 5.17 -6.77 -0.75
N ILE A 24 4.69 -6.78 -1.99
CA ILE A 24 3.37 -7.32 -2.35
C ILE A 24 3.59 -8.50 -3.29
N TYR A 25 2.95 -9.61 -2.97
CA TYR A 25 2.98 -10.82 -3.78
C TYR A 25 1.57 -11.20 -4.20
N LYS A 26 1.46 -11.84 -5.37
CA LYS A 26 0.24 -12.44 -5.88
C LYS A 26 0.57 -13.85 -6.36
N ASP A 27 -0.12 -14.84 -5.80
CA ASP A 27 0.09 -16.26 -6.12
C ASP A 27 1.58 -16.67 -6.03
N GLY A 28 2.27 -16.14 -5.00
CA GLY A 28 3.71 -16.37 -4.77
C GLY A 28 4.67 -15.50 -5.59
N VAL A 29 4.20 -14.77 -6.60
CA VAL A 29 5.03 -13.89 -7.43
C VAL A 29 5.09 -12.49 -6.84
N HIS A 30 6.29 -11.92 -6.70
CA HIS A 30 6.46 -10.53 -6.27
C HIS A 30 5.98 -9.58 -7.37
N ILE A 31 5.05 -8.68 -7.05
CA ILE A 31 4.44 -7.78 -8.04
C ILE A 31 4.77 -6.31 -7.80
N GLU A 32 5.04 -5.90 -6.55
CA GLU A 32 5.27 -4.49 -6.23
C GLU A 32 5.99 -4.32 -4.89
N THR A 33 6.75 -3.24 -4.75
CA THR A 33 7.39 -2.82 -3.50
C THR A 33 7.04 -1.36 -3.19
N ILE A 34 6.41 -1.12 -2.04
CA ILE A 34 5.91 0.20 -1.65
C ILE A 34 6.53 0.66 -0.35
N GLU A 35 7.13 1.84 -0.36
CA GLU A 35 7.59 2.48 0.87
C GLU A 35 6.40 3.09 1.62
N GLY A 36 6.12 2.56 2.82
CA GLY A 36 5.16 3.13 3.75
C GLY A 36 3.75 2.55 3.66
N LEU A 37 3.13 2.44 4.85
CA LEU A 37 1.81 1.84 5.02
C LEU A 37 0.70 2.64 4.33
N ILE A 38 0.77 3.98 4.39
CA ILE A 38 -0.25 4.85 3.78
C ILE A 38 -0.22 4.74 2.25
N ASN A 39 0.96 4.72 1.64
CA ASN A 39 1.11 4.53 0.20
C ASN A 39 0.58 3.17 -0.24
N THR A 40 0.83 2.12 0.56
CA THR A 40 0.30 0.77 0.31
C THR A 40 -1.24 0.76 0.35
N PHE A 41 -1.86 1.52 1.26
CA PHE A 41 -3.31 1.63 1.33
C PHE A 41 -3.91 2.32 0.10
N ASN A 42 -3.26 3.38 -0.38
CA ASN A 42 -3.69 4.08 -1.58
C ASN A 42 -3.56 3.19 -2.82
N TRP A 43 -2.41 2.55 -2.99
CA TRP A 43 -2.17 1.62 -4.10
C TRP A 43 -3.20 0.49 -4.14
N ALA A 44 -3.49 -0.15 -3.01
CA ALA A 44 -4.45 -1.25 -2.97
C ALA A 44 -5.88 -0.80 -3.27
N LYS A 45 -6.22 0.46 -2.93
CA LYS A 45 -7.52 1.06 -3.24
C LYS A 45 -7.63 1.42 -4.73
N GLU A 46 -6.60 2.04 -5.28
CA GLU A 46 -6.52 2.48 -6.68
C GLU A 46 -6.55 1.28 -7.64
N ASN A 47 -5.90 0.18 -7.26
CA ASN A 47 -5.88 -1.07 -8.03
C ASN A 47 -7.04 -2.02 -7.69
N TYR A 48 -8.00 -1.59 -6.85
CA TYR A 48 -9.17 -2.38 -6.47
C TYR A 48 -8.83 -3.77 -5.89
N ILE A 49 -7.77 -3.85 -5.08
CA ILE A 49 -7.22 -5.09 -4.54
C ILE A 49 -7.90 -5.51 -3.24
N CYS A 50 -7.84 -4.68 -2.21
CA CYS A 50 -8.45 -4.97 -0.90
C CYS A 50 -8.59 -3.70 -0.06
N ASN A 51 -9.22 -3.82 1.11
CA ASN A 51 -9.32 -2.73 2.08
C ASN A 51 -8.11 -2.70 3.04
N GLN A 52 -7.96 -1.60 3.77
CA GLN A 52 -6.87 -1.41 4.74
C GLN A 52 -6.82 -2.48 5.83
N GLY A 53 -7.97 -3.05 6.22
CA GLY A 53 -8.05 -4.12 7.21
C GLY A 53 -7.36 -5.39 6.72
N TRP A 54 -7.57 -5.76 5.46
CA TRP A 54 -6.91 -6.89 4.82
C TRP A 54 -5.39 -6.72 4.75
N ILE A 55 -4.92 -5.52 4.41
CA ILE A 55 -3.48 -5.21 4.36
C ILE A 55 -2.84 -5.41 5.74
N ARG A 56 -3.46 -4.84 6.79
CA ARG A 56 -2.98 -5.01 8.18
C ARG A 56 -3.04 -6.46 8.64
N HIS A 57 -4.11 -7.17 8.29
CA HIS A 57 -4.25 -8.58 8.61
C HIS A 57 -3.13 -9.40 7.97
N SER A 58 -2.90 -9.21 6.67
CA SER A 58 -1.85 -9.88 5.90
C SER A 58 -0.45 -9.61 6.45
N LEU A 59 -0.12 -8.34 6.73
CA LEU A 59 1.16 -7.96 7.34
C LEU A 59 1.38 -8.60 8.72
N LYS A 60 0.31 -8.81 9.49
CA LYS A 60 0.36 -9.41 10.83
C LYS A 60 0.45 -10.94 10.79
N THR A 61 -0.30 -11.58 9.90
CA THR A 61 -0.51 -13.04 9.91
C THR A 61 0.27 -13.77 8.82
N GLY A 62 0.78 -13.05 7.82
CA GLY A 62 1.38 -13.65 6.63
C GLY A 62 0.36 -14.36 5.73
N LYS A 63 -0.94 -14.10 5.91
CA LYS A 63 -2.00 -14.70 5.07
C LYS A 63 -2.33 -13.82 3.87
N GLU A 64 -2.66 -14.47 2.78
CA GLU A 64 -3.18 -13.83 1.58
C GLU A 64 -4.57 -13.23 1.81
N THR A 65 -4.92 -12.21 1.04
CA THR A 65 -6.27 -11.65 1.01
C THR A 65 -7.25 -12.66 0.46
N ILE A 66 -8.48 -12.66 0.99
CA ILE A 66 -9.55 -13.52 0.49
C ILE A 66 -10.49 -12.69 -0.38
N PRO A 67 -10.93 -13.21 -1.54
CA PRO A 67 -11.91 -12.52 -2.38
C PRO A 67 -13.24 -12.35 -1.62
N GLY A 68 -13.90 -11.22 -1.85
CA GLY A 68 -15.17 -10.86 -1.22
C GLY A 68 -16.16 -10.24 -2.18
N ARG A 69 -17.24 -9.66 -1.64
CA ARG A 69 -18.25 -8.98 -2.49
C ARG A 69 -17.69 -7.79 -3.25
N LYS A 70 -16.91 -6.95 -2.57
CA LYS A 70 -16.34 -5.72 -3.14
C LYS A 70 -15.06 -6.00 -3.92
N PHE A 71 -14.14 -6.76 -3.37
CA PHE A 71 -12.85 -7.06 -4.00
C PHE A 71 -12.89 -8.49 -4.52
N LYS A 72 -13.07 -8.67 -5.83
CA LYS A 72 -13.27 -9.97 -6.45
C LYS A 72 -11.97 -10.76 -6.58
N ASP A 73 -10.86 -10.05 -6.69
CA ASP A 73 -9.53 -10.64 -6.80
C ASP A 73 -8.89 -10.69 -5.41
N GLY A 74 -8.69 -11.90 -4.90
CA GLY A 74 -7.92 -12.18 -3.68
C GLY A 74 -6.54 -12.77 -4.00
N GLY A 75 -5.90 -13.39 -3.02
CA GLY A 75 -4.58 -14.03 -3.19
C GLY A 75 -3.39 -13.07 -3.09
N TYR A 76 -3.61 -11.85 -2.58
CA TYR A 76 -2.53 -10.88 -2.40
C TYR A 76 -1.91 -11.01 -1.01
N LEU A 77 -0.59 -11.05 -0.92
CA LEU A 77 0.16 -11.16 0.31
C LEU A 77 1.01 -9.92 0.53
N PHE A 78 0.87 -9.30 1.69
CA PHE A 78 1.63 -8.12 2.09
C PHE A 78 2.66 -8.52 3.14
N LYS A 79 3.93 -8.22 2.89
CA LYS A 79 5.04 -8.50 3.81
C LYS A 79 5.86 -7.25 4.03
N TYR A 80 6.34 -7.04 5.25
CA TYR A 80 7.38 -6.06 5.44
C TYR A 80 8.67 -6.57 4.81
N ALA A 81 9.33 -5.72 4.03
CA ALA A 81 10.67 -5.99 3.54
C ALA A 81 11.60 -6.26 4.74
N LYS A 82 12.48 -7.25 4.59
CA LYS A 82 13.47 -7.61 5.62
C LYS A 82 14.63 -6.63 5.65
#